data_AF-A0A3M2EEW8-F1
#
_entry.id   AF-A0A3M2EEW8-F1
#
_cell.length_a   1.000
_cell.length_b   1.000
_cell.length_c   1.000
_cell.angle_alpha   90.00
_cell.angle_beta   90.00
_cell.angle_gamma   90.00
#
_symmetry.space_group_name_H-M   'P 1'
#
loop_
_entity.id
_entity.type
_entity.pdbx_description
1 polymer ?
#
loop_
_entity_poly.entity_id
_entity_poly.type
_entity_poly.pdbx_seq_one_letter_code
_entity_poly.pdbx_strand_id
1 'polypeptide(L)'
;MEEPAGPGRDHPPLARGGRIGRRGQRPDQRSSDPQCREPAPGQCRDPHPDRARGVRHCRDQEGQCRADRDHRGQPEDRRRGQGAARIGRGRAEGDGGGAEEDPGRGEVARQRDGGQRGNQRLRGAGPGPRRVPWPLAAAAAALLAGCAPSTERLYGIYTEELTAAGLLRLDRDPADAPFTDADLIANFQRVAFAVEAFDDQEAGERRLRRWEGPIRYRVLSRDPADREAVDGMMRRLAGLTGLDIAPAARDPNLIVFFIDGPLRAALARHLDRLDGEGARSFARALRVSDLVSPCHAGLAGDIDDGIIRSGYVIIKDEARGRLRQACIEEELAQAMGLTNDDPDVRPSIFNDDQEFALLTTHDEMLLRMLYHPLLRPGMSRAEAAPLLPAVLADIRKGGR
;
A
#
# COMPACT_ATOMS: atom_id res chain seq x y z
N MET A 1 6.38 33.32 -57.82
CA MET A 1 7.58 33.20 -58.68
C MET A 1 8.44 34.39 -58.37
N GLU A 2 9.65 34.26 -57.82
CA GLU A 2 10.43 33.07 -57.44
C GLU A 2 11.31 33.39 -56.21
N GLU A 3 11.81 32.37 -55.51
CA GLU A 3 12.71 32.52 -54.36
C GLU A 3 14.14 32.93 -54.76
N PRO A 4 14.87 33.65 -53.88
CA PRO A 4 16.30 33.91 -54.05
C PRO A 4 17.19 32.86 -53.35
N ALA A 5 18.45 32.80 -53.78
CA ALA A 5 19.47 31.90 -53.25
C ALA A 5 19.95 32.26 -51.83
N GLY A 6 20.43 31.26 -51.09
CA GLY A 6 21.24 31.46 -49.88
C GLY A 6 22.71 31.77 -50.19
N PRO A 7 23.45 32.31 -49.21
CA PRO A 7 24.80 31.80 -48.96
C PRO A 7 25.16 31.70 -47.47
N GLY A 8 26.16 30.87 -47.15
CA GLY A 8 26.75 30.78 -45.79
C GLY A 8 27.90 31.76 -45.55
N ARG A 9 28.36 31.82 -44.29
CA ARG A 9 29.66 32.31 -43.76
C ARG A 9 29.70 31.98 -42.26
N ASP A 10 30.67 31.19 -41.80
CA ASP A 10 32.02 31.59 -41.36
C ASP A 10 32.06 32.27 -39.97
N HIS A 11 32.69 31.58 -39.01
CA HIS A 11 32.99 32.08 -37.66
C HIS A 11 34.33 32.82 -37.60
N PRO A 12 34.43 33.82 -36.71
CA PRO A 12 35.66 34.02 -35.93
C PRO A 12 35.41 34.03 -34.39
N PRO A 13 36.46 33.92 -33.55
CA PRO A 13 36.33 33.50 -32.13
C PRO A 13 36.68 34.59 -31.09
N LEU A 14 36.85 34.15 -29.81
CA LEU A 14 37.23 34.87 -28.56
C LEU A 14 36.01 35.32 -27.71
N ALA A 15 36.00 35.28 -26.36
CA ALA A 15 37.06 34.97 -25.37
C ALA A 15 36.52 34.21 -24.12
N ARG A 16 37.42 33.84 -23.20
CA ARG A 16 37.13 33.04 -21.98
C ARG A 16 36.73 33.87 -20.75
N GLY A 17 35.93 33.28 -19.86
CA GLY A 17 35.79 33.62 -18.44
C GLY A 17 34.38 34.10 -18.02
N GLY A 18 33.78 33.67 -16.91
CA GLY A 18 34.20 32.66 -15.92
C GLY A 18 33.22 32.58 -14.74
N ARG A 19 33.49 31.66 -13.78
CA ARG A 19 32.77 31.39 -12.51
C ARG A 19 31.53 30.49 -12.58
N ILE A 20 31.78 29.19 -12.40
CA ILE A 20 30.82 28.20 -11.91
C ILE A 20 30.43 28.54 -10.46
N GLY A 21 29.13 28.62 -10.18
CA GLY A 21 28.62 28.83 -8.82
C GLY A 21 28.77 27.57 -7.96
N ARG A 22 29.73 27.57 -7.03
CA ARG A 22 29.80 26.53 -5.97
C ARG A 22 28.58 26.64 -5.06
N ARG A 23 27.83 25.56 -4.86
CA ARG A 23 26.92 25.43 -3.70
C ARG A 23 27.76 25.62 -2.43
N GLY A 24 27.40 26.60 -1.61
CA GLY A 24 28.16 26.93 -0.40
C GLY A 24 28.11 25.79 0.61
N GLN A 25 29.28 25.27 0.99
CA GLN A 25 29.44 24.58 2.26
C GLN A 25 29.18 25.60 3.37
N ARG A 26 28.18 25.34 4.23
CA ARG A 26 28.06 26.08 5.49
C ARG A 26 29.19 25.59 6.40
N PRO A 27 29.98 26.49 7.02
CA PRO A 27 31.02 26.06 7.94
C PRO A 27 30.38 25.51 9.23
N ASP A 28 30.84 24.35 9.69
CA ASP A 28 30.44 23.75 10.97
C ASP A 28 31.04 24.52 12.16
N GLN A 29 30.61 25.77 12.35
CA GLN A 29 30.96 26.57 13.51
C GLN A 29 30.10 26.21 14.72
N ARG A 30 30.52 25.16 15.44
CA ARG A 30 30.36 25.03 16.90
C ARG A 30 31.36 24.02 17.49
N SER A 31 32.62 24.09 17.05
CA SER A 31 33.74 23.32 17.59
C SER A 31 34.22 23.85 18.96
N SER A 32 33.35 23.85 19.96
CA SER A 32 33.69 24.22 21.34
C SER A 32 32.65 23.76 22.38
N ASP A 33 32.27 22.48 22.38
CA ASP A 33 31.63 21.87 23.55
C ASP A 33 32.72 21.09 24.33
N PRO A 34 32.92 21.31 25.65
CA PRO A 34 34.04 20.70 26.38
C PRO A 34 34.10 19.16 26.37
N GLN A 35 33.02 18.49 25.95
CA GLN A 35 32.85 17.03 26.04
C GLN A 35 33.68 16.20 25.03
N CYS A 36 34.21 16.79 23.95
CA CYS A 36 35.08 16.07 23.00
C CYS A 36 36.52 15.79 23.53
N ARG A 37 36.85 16.14 24.79
CA ARG A 37 38.22 15.98 25.32
C ARG A 37 38.59 14.59 25.88
N GLU A 38 37.62 13.70 26.08
CA GLU A 38 37.84 12.42 26.80
C GLU A 38 37.60 11.08 26.05
N PRO A 39 36.93 10.97 24.89
CA PRO A 39 36.84 9.68 24.20
C PRO A 39 38.11 9.37 23.38
N ALA A 40 38.51 8.10 23.41
CA ALA A 40 39.57 7.56 22.56
C ALA A 40 39.17 7.55 21.08
N PRO A 41 40.12 7.54 20.12
CA PRO A 41 39.81 7.45 18.69
C PRO A 41 38.96 6.20 18.38
N GLY A 42 37.95 6.36 17.52
CA GLY A 42 37.01 5.29 17.15
C GLY A 42 35.87 5.03 18.15
N GLN A 43 35.73 5.84 19.21
CA GLN A 43 34.65 5.71 20.19
C GLN A 43 33.65 6.87 20.13
N CYS A 44 32.42 6.59 20.57
CA CYS A 44 31.32 7.53 20.67
C CYS A 44 30.81 7.60 22.11
N ARG A 45 30.47 8.80 22.59
CA ARG A 45 29.96 9.02 23.95
C ARG A 45 28.54 9.56 23.90
N ASP A 46 27.66 8.95 24.68
CA ASP A 46 26.27 9.35 24.79
C ASP A 46 26.14 10.65 25.60
N PRO A 47 25.13 11.50 25.32
CA PRO A 47 24.98 12.79 25.95
C PRO A 47 24.65 12.68 27.45
N HIS A 48 25.05 13.68 28.24
CA HIS A 48 24.75 13.72 29.68
C HIS A 48 23.23 13.90 29.91
N PRO A 49 22.58 13.11 30.80
CA PRO A 49 21.11 13.02 30.91
C PRO A 49 20.39 14.31 31.37
N ASP A 50 21.11 15.35 31.79
CA ASP A 50 20.56 16.61 32.31
C ASP A 50 20.40 17.73 31.25
N ARG A 51 20.58 17.44 29.95
CA ARG A 51 20.43 18.44 28.88
C ARG A 51 19.33 18.08 27.89
N ALA A 52 18.34 18.97 27.77
CA ALA A 52 17.09 18.77 27.01
C ALA A 52 17.21 18.53 25.49
N ARG A 53 18.42 18.52 24.93
CA ARG A 53 18.74 18.08 23.56
C ARG A 53 20.14 17.46 23.53
N GLY A 54 20.24 16.21 23.96
CA GLY A 54 21.46 15.43 23.83
C GLY A 54 21.73 15.02 22.37
N VAL A 55 22.86 15.42 21.82
CA VAL A 55 23.37 14.89 20.54
C VAL A 55 24.60 14.04 20.85
N ARG A 56 24.62 12.81 20.35
CA ARG A 56 25.74 11.88 20.53
C ARG A 56 26.92 12.33 19.67
N HIS A 57 28.12 12.29 20.22
CA HIS A 57 29.35 12.69 19.52
C HIS A 57 30.33 11.52 19.44
N CYS A 58 30.90 11.34 18.24
CA CYS A 58 31.88 10.32 17.90
C CYS A 58 33.21 10.96 17.53
N ARG A 59 34.32 10.27 17.83
CA ARG A 59 35.65 10.66 17.39
C ARG A 59 36.15 9.68 16.34
N ASP A 60 36.42 10.16 15.12
CA ASP A 60 36.95 9.31 14.06
C ASP A 60 38.41 8.87 14.33
N GLN A 61 38.93 7.95 13.52
CA GLN A 61 40.27 7.39 13.71
C GLN A 61 41.39 8.43 13.48
N GLU A 62 41.10 9.52 12.77
CA GLU A 62 42.00 10.69 12.61
C GLU A 62 41.87 11.69 13.77
N GLY A 63 41.01 11.42 14.74
CA GLY A 63 40.87 12.19 15.97
C GLY A 63 39.90 13.38 15.88
N GLN A 64 39.16 13.55 14.78
CA GLN A 64 38.19 14.63 14.60
C GLN A 64 36.84 14.28 15.25
N CYS A 65 36.21 15.25 15.90
CA CYS A 65 34.92 15.05 16.59
C CYS A 65 33.76 15.37 15.64
N ARG A 66 32.82 14.44 15.45
CA ARG A 66 31.63 14.58 14.59
C ARG A 66 30.36 14.26 15.38
N ALA A 67 29.24 14.88 15.01
CA ALA A 67 27.93 14.51 15.55
C ALA A 67 27.43 13.23 14.87
N ASP A 68 26.98 12.27 15.66
CA ASP A 68 26.36 11.03 15.18
C ASP A 68 24.93 11.34 14.75
N ARG A 69 24.72 11.45 13.43
CA ARG A 69 23.42 11.85 12.84
C ARG A 69 22.45 10.68 12.68
N ASP A 70 22.94 9.45 12.79
CA ASP A 70 22.15 8.23 12.60
C ASP A 70 21.67 7.64 13.95
N HIS A 71 22.27 8.06 15.07
CA HIS A 71 21.81 7.69 16.40
C HIS A 71 20.45 8.35 16.76
N ARG A 72 19.36 7.64 16.46
CA ARG A 72 18.00 7.98 16.91
C ARG A 72 17.89 7.81 18.44
N GLY A 73 18.21 8.87 19.20
CA GLY A 73 18.23 8.90 20.68
C GLY A 73 16.97 8.38 21.39
N GLN A 74 17.08 8.12 22.71
CA GLN A 74 16.09 7.33 23.47
C GLN A 74 14.67 7.93 23.46
N PRO A 75 13.61 7.11 23.64
CA PRO A 75 12.22 7.56 23.45
C PRO A 75 11.77 8.73 24.34
N GLU A 76 12.37 8.86 25.53
CA GLU A 76 12.02 9.88 26.52
C GLU A 76 12.48 11.29 26.11
N ASP A 77 13.66 11.41 25.48
CA ASP A 77 14.19 12.69 24.95
C ASP A 77 13.34 13.24 23.81
N ARG A 78 12.73 12.36 23.00
CA ARG A 78 11.88 12.77 21.86
C ARG A 78 10.61 13.50 22.31
N ARG A 79 10.14 13.26 23.54
CA ARG A 79 8.90 13.86 24.07
C ARG A 79 9.06 15.27 24.66
N ARG A 80 10.30 15.71 24.96
CA ARG A 80 10.55 17.08 25.49
C ARG A 80 10.74 18.16 24.41
N GLY A 81 10.74 17.78 23.13
CA GLY A 81 11.07 18.67 22.01
C GLY A 81 9.92 19.48 21.39
N GLN A 82 8.65 19.15 21.70
CA GLN A 82 7.47 19.73 21.07
C GLN A 82 6.64 20.54 22.08
N GLY A 83 7.04 21.78 22.32
CA GLY A 83 6.34 22.71 23.21
C GLY A 83 6.50 24.17 22.79
N ALA A 84 5.36 24.80 22.49
CA ALA A 84 5.14 26.24 22.36
C ALA A 84 6.08 27.07 21.44
N ALA A 85 5.61 27.40 20.23
CA ALA A 85 6.02 28.63 19.54
C ALA A 85 4.87 29.23 18.72
N ARG A 86 4.59 30.53 18.96
CA ARG A 86 3.69 31.45 18.21
C ARG A 86 2.20 31.51 18.57
N ILE A 87 1.89 32.16 19.70
CA ILE A 87 0.89 33.26 19.75
C ILE A 87 1.49 34.36 20.65
N GLY A 88 1.35 35.65 20.29
CA GLY A 88 1.62 36.76 21.25
C GLY A 88 2.45 37.97 20.77
N ARG A 89 1.81 38.90 20.05
CA ARG A 89 1.97 40.37 20.13
C ARG A 89 0.63 40.96 19.61
N GLY A 90 -0.10 41.84 20.29
CA GLY A 90 0.04 42.46 21.62
C GLY A 90 -0.81 43.74 21.69
N ARG A 91 -1.11 44.23 22.91
CA ARG A 91 -2.03 45.35 23.30
C ARG A 91 -3.52 44.97 23.45
N ALA A 92 -4.32 45.63 24.28
CA ALA A 92 -4.12 46.33 25.57
C ALA A 92 -5.51 46.82 26.09
N GLU A 93 -5.68 46.97 27.40
CA GLU A 93 -6.74 47.76 28.09
C GLU A 93 -8.21 47.26 28.00
N GLY A 94 -8.98 47.44 29.09
CA GLY A 94 -10.44 47.19 29.14
C GLY A 94 -10.96 46.65 30.48
N ASP A 95 -11.52 47.53 31.31
CA ASP A 95 -11.91 47.34 32.72
C ASP A 95 -13.34 46.75 32.95
N GLY A 96 -13.62 46.27 34.18
CA GLY A 96 -14.96 45.97 34.74
C GLY A 96 -15.68 44.66 34.31
N GLY A 97 -16.59 44.03 35.10
CA GLY A 97 -17.08 44.28 36.47
C GLY A 97 -18.42 43.53 36.76
N GLY A 98 -18.68 43.09 38.01
CA GLY A 98 -19.92 42.41 38.48
C GLY A 98 -19.96 40.87 38.24
N ALA A 99 -20.24 39.94 39.16
CA ALA A 99 -20.96 39.86 40.45
C ALA A 99 -22.49 39.69 40.37
N GLU A 100 -23.01 38.48 40.71
CA GLU A 100 -24.12 38.24 41.66
C GLU A 100 -24.34 36.73 41.97
N GLU A 101 -25.02 36.45 43.10
CA GLU A 101 -25.22 35.13 43.75
C GLU A 101 -26.65 34.57 43.43
N ASP A 102 -26.88 33.24 43.26
CA ASP A 102 -27.45 32.25 44.22
C ASP A 102 -28.86 32.60 44.82
N PRO A 103 -29.71 31.67 45.37
CA PRO A 103 -29.82 30.20 45.29
C PRO A 103 -31.19 29.64 44.84
N GLY A 104 -31.32 28.30 44.73
CA GLY A 104 -32.62 27.59 44.69
C GLY A 104 -32.55 26.11 45.10
N ARG A 105 -32.91 25.77 46.35
CA ARG A 105 -32.87 24.39 46.91
C ARG A 105 -34.07 23.52 46.49
N GLY A 106 -33.87 22.20 46.45
CA GLY A 106 -34.93 21.20 46.25
C GLY A 106 -34.56 19.76 46.65
N GLU A 107 -34.80 19.40 47.92
CA GLU A 107 -34.55 18.10 48.57
C GLU A 107 -35.90 17.48 49.04
N VAL A 108 -36.18 16.17 49.13
CA VAL A 108 -35.42 14.91 48.94
C VAL A 108 -36.38 13.82 48.39
N ALA A 109 -35.93 12.83 47.59
CA ALA A 109 -36.58 11.51 47.55
C ALA A 109 -35.58 10.36 47.27
N ARG A 110 -35.47 9.41 48.22
CA ARG A 110 -34.66 8.19 48.07
C ARG A 110 -35.54 7.05 47.55
N GLN A 111 -35.05 6.30 46.56
CA GLN A 111 -35.36 4.87 46.50
C GLN A 111 -34.14 4.08 46.01
N ARG A 112 -33.75 3.08 46.79
CA ARG A 112 -32.69 2.13 46.44
C ARG A 112 -33.36 0.94 45.76
N ASP A 113 -32.82 0.50 44.64
CA ASP A 113 -32.72 -0.94 44.37
C ASP A 113 -31.46 -1.24 43.57
N GLY A 114 -30.68 -2.21 44.07
CA GLY A 114 -29.33 -2.50 43.58
C GLY A 114 -29.30 -3.70 42.65
N GLY A 115 -29.45 -3.47 41.34
CA GLY A 115 -29.30 -4.50 40.32
C GLY A 115 -27.86 -4.65 39.83
N GLN A 116 -27.05 -5.49 40.48
CA GLN A 116 -25.75 -5.90 39.93
C GLN A 116 -25.94 -6.78 38.68
N ARG A 117 -25.50 -6.33 37.51
CA ARG A 117 -24.95 -7.22 36.45
C ARG A 117 -23.71 -6.59 35.81
N GLY A 118 -22.63 -7.36 35.78
CA GLY A 118 -21.30 -6.86 35.45
C GLY A 118 -21.12 -6.56 33.96
N ASN A 119 -20.60 -5.38 33.66
CA ASN A 119 -20.25 -4.97 32.31
C ASN A 119 -18.85 -5.51 31.95
N GLN A 120 -18.76 -6.79 31.57
CA GLN A 120 -17.51 -7.38 31.08
C GLN A 120 -17.16 -6.82 29.70
N ARG A 121 -16.34 -5.77 29.69
CA ARG A 121 -15.56 -5.39 28.50
C ARG A 121 -14.60 -6.53 28.16
N LEU A 122 -14.96 -7.39 27.22
CA LEU A 122 -14.02 -8.30 26.58
C LEU A 122 -13.03 -7.49 25.72
N ARG A 123 -11.97 -7.00 26.35
CA ARG A 123 -10.73 -6.61 25.65
C ARG A 123 -10.08 -7.90 25.16
N GLY A 124 -10.12 -8.15 23.86
CA GLY A 124 -9.65 -9.39 23.25
C GLY A 124 -9.11 -9.25 21.84
N ALA A 125 -8.81 -8.03 21.37
CA ALA A 125 -8.00 -7.85 20.17
C ALA A 125 -6.55 -8.18 20.51
N GLY A 126 -6.16 -9.44 20.32
CA GLY A 126 -4.76 -9.83 20.26
C GLY A 126 -4.07 -9.13 19.07
N PRO A 127 -2.74 -8.96 19.09
CA PRO A 127 -2.04 -8.53 17.89
C PRO A 127 -2.27 -9.59 16.80
N GLY A 128 -2.79 -9.16 15.64
CA GLY A 128 -2.86 -10.00 14.45
C GLY A 128 -1.48 -10.61 14.13
N PRO A 129 -1.43 -11.76 13.44
CA PRO A 129 -0.17 -12.47 13.19
C PRO A 129 0.81 -11.53 12.51
N ARG A 130 1.86 -11.14 13.24
CA ARG A 130 2.97 -10.35 12.68
C ARG A 130 3.54 -11.15 11.52
N ARG A 131 3.59 -10.54 10.32
CA ARG A 131 4.21 -11.12 9.11
C ARG A 131 5.54 -11.80 9.47
N VAL A 132 5.52 -13.12 9.60
CA VAL A 132 6.73 -13.94 9.75
C VAL A 132 7.16 -14.32 8.33
N PRO A 133 8.36 -13.92 7.86
CA PRO A 133 8.85 -14.38 6.58
C PRO A 133 9.15 -15.89 6.68
N TRP A 134 8.24 -16.71 6.16
CA TRP A 134 8.31 -18.17 6.21
C TRP A 134 8.19 -18.77 4.79
N PRO A 135 8.91 -19.87 4.46
CA PRO A 135 9.73 -20.67 5.33
C PRO A 135 11.25 -20.55 5.11
N LEU A 136 11.88 -19.61 5.85
CA LEU A 136 13.34 -19.64 6.09
C LEU A 136 13.81 -20.98 6.70
N ALA A 137 12.96 -21.66 7.49
CA ALA A 137 13.30 -22.95 8.10
C ALA A 137 13.40 -24.08 7.05
N ALA A 138 12.41 -24.21 6.17
CA ALA A 138 12.42 -25.21 5.09
C ALA A 138 13.51 -24.89 4.04
N ALA A 139 13.68 -23.61 3.71
CA ALA A 139 14.75 -23.16 2.83
C ALA A 139 16.14 -23.47 3.40
N ALA A 140 16.40 -23.18 4.69
CA ALA A 140 17.68 -23.46 5.33
C ALA A 140 18.00 -24.96 5.38
N ALA A 141 17.02 -25.81 5.70
CA ALA A 141 17.21 -27.26 5.70
C ALA A 141 17.53 -27.83 4.31
N ALA A 142 16.89 -27.31 3.25
CA ALA A 142 17.13 -27.76 1.88
C ALA A 142 18.45 -27.20 1.28
N LEU A 143 18.84 -25.97 1.64
CA LEU A 143 20.14 -25.39 1.27
C LEU A 143 21.32 -26.21 1.82
N LEU A 144 21.19 -26.77 3.04
CA LEU A 144 22.19 -27.67 3.63
C LEU A 144 22.28 -29.03 2.94
N ALA A 145 21.25 -29.45 2.20
CA ALA A 145 21.20 -30.73 1.48
C ALA A 145 21.72 -30.65 0.03
N GLY A 146 22.16 -29.48 -0.44
CA GLY A 146 22.65 -29.27 -1.82
C GLY A 146 21.56 -29.28 -2.91
N CYS A 147 20.33 -29.66 -2.57
CA CYS A 147 19.17 -29.62 -3.46
C CYS A 147 18.25 -28.46 -3.04
N ALA A 148 18.47 -27.27 -3.61
CA ALA A 148 17.46 -26.21 -3.55
C ALA A 148 16.15 -26.74 -4.19
N PRO A 149 15.00 -26.65 -3.50
CA PRO A 149 13.73 -27.10 -4.05
C PRO A 149 13.34 -26.21 -5.23
N SER A 150 12.67 -26.77 -6.24
CA SER A 150 12.08 -25.97 -7.31
C SER A 150 11.03 -25.01 -6.75
N THR A 151 10.82 -23.87 -7.41
CA THR A 151 9.75 -22.92 -7.06
C THR A 151 8.38 -23.61 -7.01
N GLU A 152 8.09 -24.53 -7.95
CA GLU A 152 6.84 -25.31 -7.95
C GLU A 152 6.69 -26.18 -6.69
N ARG A 153 7.79 -26.80 -6.20
CA ARG A 153 7.76 -27.55 -4.94
C ARG A 153 7.57 -26.65 -3.73
N LEU A 154 8.16 -25.45 -3.73
CA LEU A 154 7.97 -24.45 -2.67
C LEU A 154 6.50 -23.98 -2.61
N TYR A 155 5.89 -23.70 -3.77
CA TYR A 155 4.46 -23.37 -3.83
C TYR A 155 3.56 -24.55 -3.47
N GLY A 156 3.95 -25.79 -3.80
CA GLY A 156 3.26 -27.00 -3.33
C GLY A 156 3.20 -27.06 -1.80
N ILE A 157 4.35 -26.98 -1.13
CA ILE A 157 4.45 -26.97 0.34
C ILE A 157 3.64 -25.82 0.94
N TYR A 158 3.75 -24.60 0.40
CA TYR A 158 2.99 -23.45 0.86
C TYR A 158 1.47 -23.65 0.72
N THR A 159 1.00 -24.21 -0.40
CA THR A 159 -0.42 -24.53 -0.62
C THR A 159 -0.93 -25.59 0.35
N GLU A 160 -0.10 -26.60 0.65
CA GLU A 160 -0.39 -27.65 1.63
C GLU A 160 -0.47 -27.08 3.06
N GLU A 161 0.47 -26.22 3.46
CA GLU A 161 0.49 -25.55 4.77
C GLU A 161 -0.74 -24.66 4.97
N LEU A 162 -1.08 -23.80 3.99
CA LEU A 162 -2.30 -22.98 4.02
C LEU A 162 -3.56 -23.85 4.13
N THR A 163 -3.69 -24.87 3.29
CA THR A 163 -4.87 -25.76 3.29
C THR A 163 -5.00 -26.53 4.60
N ALA A 164 -3.88 -26.99 5.19
CA ALA A 164 -3.86 -27.68 6.47
C ALA A 164 -4.22 -26.76 7.65
N ALA A 165 -3.94 -25.45 7.54
CA ALA A 165 -4.37 -24.43 8.49
C ALA A 165 -5.85 -24.02 8.35
N GLY A 166 -6.57 -24.55 7.34
CA GLY A 166 -7.96 -24.19 7.04
C GLY A 166 -8.12 -22.94 6.16
N LEU A 167 -7.02 -22.44 5.60
CA LEU A 167 -6.97 -21.33 4.63
C LEU A 167 -7.16 -21.86 3.20
N LEU A 168 -7.08 -20.98 2.19
CA LEU A 168 -7.46 -21.27 0.80
C LEU A 168 -8.86 -21.91 0.70
N ARG A 169 -9.81 -21.31 1.43
CA ARG A 169 -11.23 -21.68 1.51
C ARG A 169 -11.90 -21.50 0.14
N LEU A 170 -12.89 -22.37 -0.11
CA LEU A 170 -13.65 -22.42 -1.36
C LEU A 170 -15.14 -22.06 -1.17
N ASP A 171 -15.53 -21.68 0.04
CA ASP A 171 -16.84 -21.09 0.32
C ASP A 171 -16.82 -19.58 0.06
N ARG A 172 -17.80 -19.10 -0.72
CA ARG A 172 -17.95 -17.67 -1.05
C ARG A 172 -18.80 -16.90 -0.05
N ASP A 173 -19.57 -17.60 0.79
CA ASP A 173 -20.47 -17.02 1.79
C ASP A 173 -20.23 -17.71 3.16
N PRO A 174 -19.08 -17.45 3.80
CA PRO A 174 -18.68 -18.06 5.08
C PRO A 174 -19.63 -17.73 6.24
N ALA A 175 -20.28 -18.75 6.79
CA ALA A 175 -21.21 -18.59 7.92
C ALA A 175 -20.56 -18.08 9.23
N ASP A 176 -19.24 -18.24 9.36
CA ASP A 176 -18.39 -17.76 10.45
C ASP A 176 -17.78 -16.36 10.20
N ALA A 177 -18.10 -15.72 9.06
CA ALA A 177 -17.71 -14.36 8.74
C ALA A 177 -18.88 -13.53 8.17
N PRO A 178 -19.99 -13.37 8.92
CA PRO A 178 -21.07 -12.49 8.50
C PRO A 178 -20.61 -11.02 8.51
N PHE A 179 -21.09 -10.25 7.53
CA PHE A 179 -20.79 -8.82 7.40
C PHE A 179 -22.08 -7.99 7.30
N THR A 180 -22.02 -6.76 7.79
CA THR A 180 -23.12 -5.79 7.74
C THR A 180 -22.93 -4.75 6.63
N ASP A 181 -23.95 -3.93 6.39
CA ASP A 181 -23.84 -2.78 5.49
C ASP A 181 -22.83 -1.72 5.99
N ALA A 182 -22.59 -1.64 7.30
CA ALA A 182 -21.56 -0.76 7.85
C ALA A 182 -20.15 -1.29 7.56
N ASP A 183 -19.97 -2.62 7.62
CA ASP A 183 -18.70 -3.27 7.31
C ASP A 183 -18.36 -3.11 5.82
N LEU A 184 -19.33 -3.30 4.92
CA LEU A 184 -19.14 -3.03 3.48
C LEU A 184 -18.67 -1.58 3.21
N ILE A 185 -19.26 -0.59 3.89
CA ILE A 185 -18.88 0.82 3.72
C ILE A 185 -17.46 1.07 4.26
N ALA A 186 -17.10 0.51 5.42
CA ALA A 186 -15.77 0.65 6.00
C ALA A 186 -14.69 -0.06 5.17
N ASN A 187 -14.97 -1.28 4.72
CA ASN A 187 -14.07 -2.13 3.94
C ASN A 187 -13.88 -1.58 2.53
N PHE A 188 -14.94 -1.08 1.88
CA PHE A 188 -14.81 -0.36 0.62
C PHE A 188 -13.86 0.84 0.73
N GLN A 189 -13.93 1.58 1.85
CA GLN A 189 -13.03 2.72 2.05
C GLN A 189 -11.56 2.30 2.25
N ARG A 190 -11.29 1.17 2.90
CA ARG A 190 -9.94 0.60 3.03
C ARG A 190 -9.41 0.17 1.66
N VAL A 191 -10.12 -0.75 1.00
CA VAL A 191 -9.66 -1.40 -0.24
C VAL A 191 -9.59 -0.45 -1.45
N ALA A 192 -10.50 0.54 -1.56
CA ALA A 192 -10.56 1.42 -2.74
C ALA A 192 -9.72 2.71 -2.65
N PHE A 193 -9.36 3.16 -1.44
CA PHE A 193 -8.71 4.48 -1.24
C PHE A 193 -7.37 4.43 -0.48
N ALA A 194 -6.98 3.33 0.13
CA ALA A 194 -5.65 3.23 0.74
C ALA A 194 -4.56 2.93 -0.31
N VAL A 195 -3.31 3.16 0.10
CA VAL A 195 -2.09 2.64 -0.54
C VAL A 195 -1.50 1.61 0.41
N GLU A 196 -1.11 0.45 -0.10
CA GLU A 196 -0.37 -0.56 0.65
C GLU A 196 0.86 0.07 1.32
N ALA A 197 0.88 0.02 2.66
CA ALA A 197 1.95 0.59 3.46
C ALA A 197 3.21 -0.30 3.41
N PHE A 198 4.07 -0.06 2.41
CA PHE A 198 5.40 -0.62 2.37
C PHE A 198 6.38 0.23 3.19
N ASP A 199 6.69 -0.27 4.40
CA ASP A 199 7.67 0.28 5.36
C ASP A 199 7.25 1.62 6.02
N ASP A 200 8.18 2.30 6.73
CA ASP A 200 8.07 3.54 7.54
C ASP A 200 7.38 4.79 6.87
N GLN A 201 6.66 4.67 5.75
CA GLN A 201 5.87 5.73 5.12
C GLN A 201 4.42 5.74 5.64
N GLU A 202 3.84 6.93 5.86
CA GLU A 202 2.41 7.03 6.15
C GLU A 202 1.58 6.54 4.94
N ALA A 203 0.54 5.75 5.22
CA ALA A 203 -0.40 5.30 4.21
C ALA A 203 -1.05 6.50 3.51
N GLY A 204 -0.70 6.74 2.26
CA GLY A 204 -1.29 7.80 1.46
C GLY A 204 -2.73 7.46 1.06
N GLU A 205 -3.62 8.44 1.06
CA GLU A 205 -4.93 8.27 0.40
C GLU A 205 -4.77 8.42 -1.12
N ARG A 206 -5.35 7.46 -1.85
CA ARG A 206 -5.51 7.48 -3.30
C ARG A 206 -6.90 7.97 -3.68
N ARG A 207 -7.00 8.52 -4.89
CA ARG A 207 -8.28 8.71 -5.59
C ARG A 207 -8.83 7.36 -6.05
N LEU A 208 -10.17 7.25 -6.10
CA LEU A 208 -10.86 6.07 -6.61
C LEU A 208 -10.43 5.80 -8.05
N ARG A 209 -10.00 4.57 -8.32
CA ARG A 209 -9.58 4.13 -9.66
C ARG A 209 -10.51 3.05 -10.19
N ARG A 210 -10.94 3.20 -11.44
CA ARG A 210 -11.73 2.18 -12.15
C ARG A 210 -11.61 2.32 -13.66
N TRP A 211 -12.12 1.34 -14.40
CA TRP A 211 -12.27 1.41 -15.86
C TRP A 211 -13.55 2.18 -16.21
N GLU A 212 -13.50 3.06 -17.21
CA GLU A 212 -14.71 3.72 -17.79
C GLU A 212 -15.03 3.20 -19.20
N GLY A 213 -14.12 2.43 -19.80
CA GLY A 213 -14.25 1.88 -21.15
C GLY A 213 -14.26 0.34 -21.16
N PRO A 214 -14.45 -0.28 -22.34
CA PRO A 214 -14.43 -1.72 -22.48
C PRO A 214 -13.06 -2.32 -22.11
N ILE A 215 -13.09 -3.48 -21.46
CA ILE A 215 -11.89 -4.28 -21.20
C ILE A 215 -11.74 -5.30 -22.31
N ARG A 216 -10.54 -5.34 -22.87
CA ARG A 216 -10.10 -6.23 -23.95
C ARG A 216 -8.90 -6.99 -23.44
N TYR A 217 -9.14 -8.21 -22.95
CA TYR A 217 -8.12 -8.97 -22.25
C TYR A 217 -7.46 -10.02 -23.14
N ARG A 218 -6.19 -10.35 -22.86
CA ARG A 218 -5.47 -11.44 -23.53
C ARG A 218 -4.74 -12.32 -22.52
N VAL A 219 -5.12 -13.59 -22.47
CA VAL A 219 -4.39 -14.63 -21.72
C VAL A 219 -3.20 -15.12 -22.56
N LEU A 220 -2.02 -15.08 -21.94
CA LEU A 220 -0.76 -15.64 -22.43
C LEU A 220 -0.36 -16.78 -21.48
N SER A 221 -0.85 -17.99 -21.76
CA SER A 221 -0.46 -19.23 -21.08
C SER A 221 -0.13 -20.32 -22.12
N ARG A 222 0.61 -21.34 -21.66
CA ARG A 222 0.81 -22.62 -22.34
C ARG A 222 -0.31 -23.63 -22.05
N ASP A 223 -1.07 -23.43 -20.97
CA ASP A 223 -2.16 -24.32 -20.55
C ASP A 223 -3.53 -23.77 -21.00
N PRO A 224 -4.34 -24.54 -21.75
CA PRO A 224 -5.72 -24.17 -22.06
C PRO A 224 -6.61 -23.95 -20.83
N ALA A 225 -6.37 -24.65 -19.71
CA ALA A 225 -7.16 -24.53 -18.49
C ALA A 225 -7.03 -23.15 -17.84
N ASP A 226 -5.85 -22.51 -17.94
CA ASP A 226 -5.64 -21.14 -17.47
C ASP A 226 -6.54 -20.15 -18.24
N ARG A 227 -6.72 -20.36 -19.54
CA ARG A 227 -7.66 -19.56 -20.34
C ARG A 227 -9.09 -19.79 -19.88
N GLU A 228 -9.51 -21.03 -19.69
CA GLU A 228 -10.88 -21.33 -19.23
C GLU A 228 -11.18 -20.70 -17.86
N ALA A 229 -10.24 -20.77 -16.92
CA ALA A 229 -10.35 -20.16 -15.59
C ALA A 229 -10.46 -18.62 -15.66
N VAL A 230 -9.57 -17.97 -16.43
CA VAL A 230 -9.64 -16.51 -16.64
C VAL A 230 -10.90 -16.10 -17.38
N ASP A 231 -11.28 -16.79 -18.46
CA ASP A 231 -12.50 -16.51 -19.22
C ASP A 231 -13.77 -16.72 -18.36
N GLY A 232 -13.73 -17.62 -17.36
CA GLY A 232 -14.73 -17.76 -16.31
C GLY A 232 -14.79 -16.55 -15.38
N MET A 233 -13.65 -16.16 -14.80
CA MET A 233 -13.56 -15.04 -13.86
C MET A 233 -13.92 -13.70 -14.52
N MET A 234 -13.40 -13.42 -15.73
CA MET A 234 -13.72 -12.19 -16.47
C MET A 234 -15.20 -12.07 -16.82
N ARG A 235 -15.90 -13.19 -17.09
CA ARG A 235 -17.38 -13.18 -17.27
C ARG A 235 -18.11 -12.84 -15.96
N ARG A 236 -17.63 -13.31 -14.82
CA ARG A 236 -18.20 -12.95 -13.51
C ARG A 236 -17.95 -11.49 -13.17
N LEU A 237 -16.74 -10.98 -13.40
CA LEU A 237 -16.42 -9.56 -13.26
C LEU A 237 -17.28 -8.67 -14.18
N ALA A 238 -17.56 -9.09 -15.42
CA ALA A 238 -18.48 -8.38 -16.30
C ALA A 238 -19.91 -8.31 -15.73
N GLY A 239 -20.41 -9.42 -15.16
CA GLY A 239 -21.72 -9.48 -14.50
C GLY A 239 -21.81 -8.57 -13.27
N LEU A 240 -20.74 -8.48 -12.48
CA LEU A 240 -20.67 -7.65 -11.27
C LEU A 240 -20.50 -6.16 -11.58
N THR A 241 -19.70 -5.80 -12.57
CA THR A 241 -19.34 -4.40 -12.87
C THR A 241 -20.20 -3.76 -13.96
N GLY A 242 -20.93 -4.57 -14.74
CA GLY A 242 -21.69 -4.11 -15.91
C GLY A 242 -20.83 -3.66 -17.10
N LEU A 243 -19.51 -3.83 -17.02
CA LEU A 243 -18.58 -3.47 -18.10
C LEU A 243 -18.67 -4.44 -19.28
N ASP A 244 -18.38 -3.91 -20.48
CA ASP A 244 -18.09 -4.71 -21.66
C ASP A 244 -16.67 -5.30 -21.54
N ILE A 245 -16.59 -6.55 -21.10
CA ILE A 245 -15.34 -7.31 -20.96
C ILE A 245 -15.32 -8.47 -21.96
N ALA A 246 -14.33 -8.50 -22.85
CA ALA A 246 -14.20 -9.54 -23.87
C ALA A 246 -12.73 -9.93 -24.13
N PRO A 247 -12.44 -11.18 -24.52
CA PRO A 247 -11.11 -11.57 -24.96
C PRO A 247 -10.77 -10.91 -26.30
N ALA A 248 -9.51 -10.49 -26.49
CA ALA A 248 -9.04 -9.83 -27.70
C ALA A 248 -7.69 -10.38 -28.18
N ALA A 249 -7.61 -10.72 -29.47
CA ALA A 249 -6.36 -11.19 -30.09
C ALA A 249 -5.40 -10.04 -30.44
N ARG A 250 -5.94 -8.86 -30.74
CA ARG A 250 -5.21 -7.62 -31.09
C ARG A 250 -5.56 -6.53 -30.09
N ASP A 251 -4.60 -5.64 -29.85
CA ASP A 251 -4.74 -4.42 -29.05
C ASP A 251 -5.45 -4.61 -27.69
N PRO A 252 -5.08 -5.62 -26.87
CA PRO A 252 -5.64 -5.78 -25.54
C PRO A 252 -5.17 -4.65 -24.61
N ASN A 253 -6.09 -4.14 -23.79
CA ASN A 253 -5.75 -3.22 -22.70
C ASN A 253 -5.51 -3.94 -21.36
N LEU A 254 -5.83 -5.24 -21.24
CA LEU A 254 -5.45 -6.07 -20.09
C LEU A 254 -4.70 -7.33 -20.57
N ILE A 255 -3.53 -7.64 -20.02
CA ILE A 255 -2.77 -8.85 -20.40
C ILE A 255 -2.50 -9.72 -19.16
N VAL A 256 -2.93 -10.97 -19.22
CA VAL A 256 -2.76 -11.96 -18.15
C VAL A 256 -1.65 -12.94 -18.57
N PHE A 257 -0.53 -12.93 -17.84
CA PHE A 257 0.65 -13.73 -18.11
C PHE A 257 0.72 -14.92 -17.15
N PHE A 258 0.80 -16.13 -17.67
CA PHE A 258 1.25 -17.31 -16.94
C PHE A 258 2.67 -17.63 -17.40
N ILE A 259 3.64 -17.40 -16.52
CA ILE A 259 5.05 -17.23 -16.95
C ILE A 259 6.03 -17.83 -15.92
N ASP A 260 6.90 -18.71 -16.41
CA ASP A 260 7.93 -19.39 -15.61
C ASP A 260 9.13 -18.47 -15.27
N GLY A 261 9.90 -18.82 -14.24
CA GLY A 261 11.09 -18.10 -13.79
C GLY A 261 12.13 -17.81 -14.89
N PRO A 262 12.53 -18.78 -15.72
CA PRO A 262 13.42 -18.54 -16.85
C PRO A 262 12.92 -17.45 -17.82
N LEU A 263 11.64 -17.50 -18.21
CA LEU A 263 11.04 -16.54 -19.13
C LEU A 263 10.78 -15.18 -18.45
N ARG A 264 10.36 -15.16 -17.18
CA ARG A 264 10.29 -13.93 -16.35
C ARG A 264 11.63 -13.21 -16.32
N ALA A 265 12.71 -13.93 -16.03
CA ALA A 265 14.06 -13.38 -15.97
C ALA A 265 14.57 -12.89 -17.34
N ALA A 266 14.25 -13.61 -18.42
CA ALA A 266 14.60 -13.20 -19.79
C ALA A 266 13.85 -11.93 -20.22
N LEU A 267 12.53 -11.87 -19.94
CA LEU A 267 11.68 -10.74 -20.24
C LEU A 267 12.07 -9.50 -19.43
N ALA A 268 12.36 -9.64 -18.14
CA ALA A 268 12.84 -8.53 -17.30
C ALA A 268 14.14 -7.92 -17.85
N ARG A 269 15.12 -8.73 -18.28
CA ARG A 269 16.36 -8.27 -18.95
C ARG A 269 16.12 -7.64 -20.32
N HIS A 270 15.01 -7.95 -20.99
CA HIS A 270 14.63 -7.28 -22.23
C HIS A 270 14.02 -5.91 -21.94
N LEU A 271 13.09 -5.84 -20.98
CA LEU A 271 12.42 -4.60 -20.56
C LEU A 271 13.38 -3.56 -19.97
N ASP A 272 14.47 -3.96 -19.28
CA ASP A 272 15.51 -3.03 -18.81
C ASP A 272 16.18 -2.23 -19.93
N ARG A 273 16.13 -2.74 -21.18
CA ARG A 273 16.72 -2.08 -22.37
C ARG A 273 15.72 -1.18 -23.09
N LEU A 274 14.49 -1.03 -22.57
CA LEU A 274 13.46 -0.17 -23.11
C LEU A 274 13.28 1.05 -22.20
N ASP A 275 13.15 2.22 -22.82
CA ASP A 275 12.78 3.44 -22.11
C ASP A 275 11.29 3.44 -21.71
N GLY A 276 10.98 4.19 -20.66
CA GLY A 276 9.62 4.39 -20.16
C GLY A 276 9.36 3.76 -18.79
N GLU A 277 8.44 4.37 -18.04
CA GLU A 277 8.10 3.93 -16.69
C GLU A 277 7.38 2.59 -16.68
N GLY A 278 6.46 2.35 -17.62
CA GLY A 278 5.74 1.08 -17.74
C GLY A 278 6.67 -0.13 -17.91
N ALA A 279 7.68 -0.01 -18.78
CA ALA A 279 8.70 -1.05 -18.96
C ALA A 279 9.47 -1.32 -17.67
N ARG A 280 9.93 -0.26 -16.98
CA ARG A 280 10.61 -0.39 -15.67
C ARG A 280 9.71 -0.98 -14.59
N SER A 281 8.42 -0.65 -14.56
CA SER A 281 7.48 -1.18 -13.56
C SER A 281 7.21 -2.66 -13.77
N PHE A 282 6.91 -3.06 -15.01
CA PHE A 282 6.71 -4.46 -15.36
C PHE A 282 8.00 -5.30 -15.16
N ALA A 283 9.18 -4.72 -15.42
CA ALA A 283 10.47 -5.35 -15.14
C ALA A 283 10.77 -5.50 -13.64
N ARG A 284 10.17 -4.70 -12.75
CA ARG A 284 10.20 -4.91 -11.29
C ARG A 284 9.22 -6.02 -10.88
N ALA A 285 7.99 -5.98 -11.39
CA ALA A 285 6.96 -6.98 -11.13
C ALA A 285 7.43 -8.41 -11.46
N LEU A 286 8.05 -8.62 -12.62
CA LEU A 286 8.63 -9.91 -13.03
C LEU A 286 9.78 -10.42 -12.11
N ARG A 287 10.34 -9.53 -11.28
CA ARG A 287 11.44 -9.82 -10.33
C ARG A 287 11.00 -9.95 -8.89
N VAL A 288 9.71 -9.75 -8.57
CA VAL A 288 9.18 -10.03 -7.23
C VAL A 288 9.53 -11.47 -6.88
N SER A 289 10.18 -11.66 -5.73
CA SER A 289 10.74 -12.95 -5.34
C SER A 289 9.66 -14.04 -5.29
N ASP A 290 10.04 -15.26 -5.65
CA ASP A 290 9.15 -16.41 -5.62
C ASP A 290 8.72 -16.77 -4.19
N LEU A 291 9.54 -16.42 -3.19
CA LEU A 291 9.22 -16.53 -1.77
C LEU A 291 8.40 -15.34 -1.21
N VAL A 292 8.10 -14.33 -2.03
CA VAL A 292 7.42 -13.09 -1.58
C VAL A 292 6.00 -12.99 -2.12
N SER A 293 5.77 -13.35 -3.38
CA SER A 293 4.41 -13.48 -3.92
C SER A 293 4.33 -14.50 -5.08
N PRO A 294 3.27 -15.32 -5.17
CA PRO A 294 2.96 -16.15 -6.33
C PRO A 294 2.43 -15.37 -7.55
N CYS A 295 1.92 -14.15 -7.36
CA CYS A 295 1.30 -13.35 -8.42
C CYS A 295 1.49 -11.83 -8.21
N HIS A 296 1.16 -11.01 -9.23
CA HIS A 296 1.08 -9.55 -9.11
C HIS A 296 0.31 -8.87 -10.25
N ALA A 297 -0.65 -8.00 -9.93
CA ALA A 297 -1.33 -7.08 -10.84
C ALA A 297 -0.66 -5.70 -10.90
N GLY A 298 -0.75 -5.05 -12.06
CA GLY A 298 -0.33 -3.66 -12.22
C GLY A 298 -1.24 -2.88 -13.16
N LEU A 299 -1.60 -1.65 -12.78
CA LEU A 299 -2.57 -0.82 -13.49
C LEU A 299 -1.98 0.53 -13.89
N ALA A 300 -1.94 0.80 -15.19
CA ALA A 300 -1.54 2.06 -15.78
C ALA A 300 -2.75 2.92 -16.19
N GLY A 301 -2.58 4.22 -16.04
CA GLY A 301 -3.59 5.25 -16.24
C GLY A 301 -3.05 6.57 -15.69
N ASP A 302 -3.75 7.66 -15.95
CA ASP A 302 -3.49 8.91 -15.23
C ASP A 302 -3.95 8.74 -13.77
N ILE A 303 -3.10 9.14 -12.82
CA ILE A 303 -3.41 9.05 -11.39
C ILE A 303 -4.32 10.20 -10.94
N ASP A 304 -4.31 11.32 -11.68
CA ASP A 304 -5.08 12.51 -11.35
C ASP A 304 -6.56 12.37 -11.74
N ASP A 305 -6.86 11.71 -12.88
CA ASP A 305 -8.24 11.42 -13.29
C ASP A 305 -8.80 10.08 -12.76
N GLY A 306 -7.92 9.19 -12.29
CA GLY A 306 -8.30 7.88 -11.74
C GLY A 306 -8.79 6.86 -12.78
N ILE A 307 -8.72 7.16 -14.08
CA ILE A 307 -9.20 6.26 -15.14
C ILE A 307 -8.11 5.24 -15.47
N ILE A 308 -8.41 3.96 -15.21
CA ILE A 308 -7.58 2.84 -15.64
C ILE A 308 -7.65 2.77 -17.17
N ARG A 309 -6.47 2.74 -17.83
CA ARG A 309 -6.32 2.72 -19.29
C ARG A 309 -5.73 1.41 -19.80
N SER A 310 -4.84 0.81 -19.01
CA SER A 310 -4.31 -0.52 -19.28
C SER A 310 -3.85 -1.22 -18.00
N GLY A 311 -3.72 -2.54 -18.05
CA GLY A 311 -3.22 -3.33 -16.94
C GLY A 311 -2.51 -4.61 -17.37
N TYR A 312 -1.78 -5.21 -16.44
CA TYR A 312 -1.27 -6.56 -16.54
C TYR A 312 -1.57 -7.33 -15.26
N VAL A 313 -1.65 -8.65 -15.38
CA VAL A 313 -1.64 -9.62 -14.28
C VAL A 313 -0.54 -10.63 -14.57
N ILE A 314 0.33 -10.88 -13.59
CA ILE A 314 1.37 -11.91 -13.66
C ILE A 314 1.00 -13.01 -12.68
N ILE A 315 0.87 -14.23 -13.17
CA ILE A 315 0.75 -15.44 -12.35
C ILE A 315 1.97 -16.30 -12.68
N LYS A 316 2.72 -16.69 -11.65
CA LYS A 316 3.91 -17.52 -11.83
C LYS A 316 3.46 -18.92 -12.21
N ASP A 317 3.96 -19.45 -13.34
CA ASP A 317 3.47 -20.75 -13.83
C ASP A 317 3.85 -21.90 -12.86
N GLU A 318 4.78 -21.67 -11.95
CA GLU A 318 5.12 -22.61 -10.90
C GLU A 318 4.03 -22.75 -9.81
N ALA A 319 3.12 -21.79 -9.67
CA ALA A 319 1.97 -21.91 -8.76
C ALA A 319 0.89 -22.79 -9.42
N ARG A 320 0.35 -23.79 -8.71
CA ARG A 320 -0.64 -24.76 -9.23
C ARG A 320 -1.83 -24.89 -8.26
N GLY A 321 -2.90 -25.57 -8.69
CA GLY A 321 -4.04 -25.91 -7.82
C GLY A 321 -4.73 -24.69 -7.20
N ARG A 322 -5.08 -24.77 -5.91
CA ARG A 322 -5.82 -23.71 -5.20
C ARG A 322 -5.07 -22.38 -5.17
N LEU A 323 -3.74 -22.39 -5.04
CA LEU A 323 -2.94 -21.16 -5.02
C LEU A 323 -3.00 -20.42 -6.37
N ARG A 324 -2.97 -21.17 -7.49
CA ARG A 324 -3.23 -20.58 -8.82
C ARG A 324 -4.63 -20.00 -8.91
N GLN A 325 -5.63 -20.69 -8.37
CA GLN A 325 -7.02 -20.22 -8.39
C GLN A 325 -7.21 -18.94 -7.56
N ALA A 326 -6.60 -18.86 -6.38
CA ALA A 326 -6.55 -17.65 -5.55
C ALA A 326 -5.98 -16.47 -6.34
N CYS A 327 -4.77 -16.63 -6.91
CA CYS A 327 -4.15 -15.63 -7.79
C CYS A 327 -5.03 -15.21 -8.98
N ILE A 328 -5.86 -16.10 -9.54
CA ILE A 328 -6.77 -15.73 -10.64
C ILE A 328 -7.93 -14.88 -10.12
N GLU A 329 -8.52 -15.20 -8.96
CA GLU A 329 -9.65 -14.43 -8.42
C GLU A 329 -9.19 -13.09 -7.82
N GLU A 330 -8.07 -13.08 -7.09
CA GLU A 330 -7.45 -11.91 -6.45
C GLU A 330 -6.99 -10.88 -7.48
N GLU A 331 -6.04 -11.24 -8.35
CA GLU A 331 -5.39 -10.30 -9.25
C GLU A 331 -6.32 -9.72 -10.32
N LEU A 332 -7.30 -10.52 -10.77
CA LEU A 332 -8.31 -10.02 -11.71
C LEU A 332 -9.32 -9.10 -11.02
N ALA A 333 -9.65 -9.32 -9.74
CA ALA A 333 -10.50 -8.40 -8.97
C ALA A 333 -9.76 -7.11 -8.60
N GLN A 334 -8.49 -7.21 -8.15
CA GLN A 334 -7.62 -6.05 -7.95
C GLN A 334 -7.47 -5.25 -9.25
N ALA A 335 -7.30 -5.92 -10.40
CA ALA A 335 -7.21 -5.27 -11.71
C ALA A 335 -8.46 -4.45 -12.11
N MET A 336 -9.59 -4.61 -11.41
CA MET A 336 -10.77 -3.76 -11.57
C MET A 336 -10.67 -2.40 -10.85
N GLY A 337 -9.72 -2.24 -9.93
CA GLY A 337 -9.43 -0.99 -9.20
C GLY A 337 -9.30 -1.12 -7.68
N LEU A 338 -9.68 -2.27 -7.11
CA LEU A 338 -9.61 -2.62 -5.68
C LEU A 338 -8.20 -3.14 -5.31
N THR A 339 -7.18 -2.27 -5.35
CA THR A 339 -5.76 -2.68 -5.21
C THR A 339 -5.14 -2.31 -3.85
N ASN A 340 -5.83 -2.57 -2.76
CA ASN A 340 -5.21 -2.44 -1.44
C ASN A 340 -5.71 -3.56 -0.55
N ASP A 341 -4.79 -4.39 -0.11
CA ASP A 341 -5.09 -5.43 0.86
C ASP A 341 -4.97 -4.90 2.30
N ASP A 342 -5.89 -5.31 3.16
CA ASP A 342 -5.99 -4.88 4.55
C ASP A 342 -6.52 -6.04 5.42
N PRO A 343 -5.74 -6.53 6.41
CA PRO A 343 -6.09 -7.74 7.17
C PRO A 343 -7.31 -7.58 8.08
N ASP A 344 -7.86 -6.37 8.26
CA ASP A 344 -9.13 -6.17 8.95
C ASP A 344 -10.35 -6.49 8.05
N VAL A 345 -10.15 -6.66 6.73
CA VAL A 345 -11.22 -6.81 5.74
C VAL A 345 -11.63 -8.28 5.61
N ARG A 346 -12.50 -8.76 6.51
CA ARG A 346 -12.99 -10.15 6.52
C ARG A 346 -14.52 -10.23 6.37
N PRO A 347 -15.08 -11.15 5.56
CA PRO A 347 -14.41 -12.09 4.67
C PRO A 347 -13.97 -11.43 3.36
N SER A 348 -12.77 -11.72 2.87
CA SER A 348 -12.28 -11.13 1.63
C SER A 348 -11.10 -11.88 1.06
N ILE A 349 -10.86 -11.72 -0.25
CA ILE A 349 -9.55 -11.99 -0.85
C ILE A 349 -8.58 -10.80 -0.74
N PHE A 350 -9.07 -9.60 -0.37
CA PHE A 350 -8.27 -8.38 -0.16
C PHE A 350 -7.73 -8.26 1.27
N ASN A 351 -7.42 -9.38 1.94
CA ASN A 351 -7.02 -9.40 3.35
C ASN A 351 -5.57 -9.85 3.59
N ASP A 352 -4.81 -10.18 2.52
CA ASP A 352 -3.38 -10.58 2.57
C ASP A 352 -3.06 -11.79 3.48
N ASP A 353 -4.07 -12.56 3.92
CA ASP A 353 -3.88 -13.74 4.78
C ASP A 353 -4.15 -15.09 4.06
N GLN A 354 -4.62 -15.02 2.81
CA GLN A 354 -4.98 -16.18 1.98
C GLN A 354 -6.06 -17.09 2.60
N GLU A 355 -6.90 -16.59 3.52
CA GLU A 355 -8.04 -17.34 4.08
C GLU A 355 -8.97 -17.82 2.97
N PHE A 356 -9.32 -16.97 1.99
CA PHE A 356 -10.22 -17.29 0.90
C PHE A 356 -9.46 -17.40 -0.43
N ALA A 357 -9.60 -18.53 -1.13
CA ALA A 357 -9.05 -18.70 -2.48
C ALA A 357 -10.01 -18.25 -3.59
N LEU A 358 -11.20 -17.75 -3.23
CA LEU A 358 -12.30 -17.41 -4.12
C LEU A 358 -12.93 -16.09 -3.69
N LEU A 359 -13.23 -15.20 -4.65
CA LEU A 359 -13.96 -13.93 -4.44
C LEU A 359 -15.27 -14.20 -3.69
N THR A 360 -15.41 -13.60 -2.51
CA THR A 360 -16.54 -13.80 -1.59
C THR A 360 -17.75 -12.93 -1.98
N THR A 361 -18.91 -13.19 -1.37
CA THR A 361 -20.12 -12.34 -1.51
C THR A 361 -19.88 -10.90 -1.02
N HIS A 362 -19.00 -10.72 -0.05
CA HIS A 362 -18.52 -9.41 0.39
C HIS A 362 -17.73 -8.70 -0.73
N ASP A 363 -16.78 -9.38 -1.36
CA ASP A 363 -15.93 -8.80 -2.41
C ASP A 363 -16.73 -8.47 -3.69
N GLU A 364 -17.71 -9.31 -4.03
CA GLU A 364 -18.69 -9.03 -5.08
C GLU A 364 -19.42 -7.71 -4.83
N MET A 365 -19.80 -7.44 -3.57
CA MET A 365 -20.45 -6.19 -3.19
C MET A 365 -19.49 -5.00 -3.27
N LEU A 366 -18.21 -5.15 -2.88
CA LEU A 366 -17.20 -4.09 -3.04
C LEU A 366 -16.98 -3.73 -4.52
N LEU A 367 -16.93 -4.72 -5.41
CA LEU A 367 -16.82 -4.50 -6.86
C LEU A 367 -18.05 -3.78 -7.42
N ARG A 368 -19.26 -4.16 -7.01
CA ARG A 368 -20.50 -3.45 -7.40
C ARG A 368 -20.50 -2.01 -6.91
N MET A 369 -20.08 -1.77 -5.66
CA MET A 369 -19.92 -0.42 -5.11
C MET A 369 -18.94 0.43 -5.93
N LEU A 370 -17.80 -0.13 -6.36
CA LEU A 370 -16.79 0.57 -7.18
C LEU A 370 -17.36 1.05 -8.53
N TYR A 371 -18.21 0.23 -9.15
CA TYR A 371 -18.79 0.48 -10.47
C TYR A 371 -20.17 1.16 -10.44
N HIS A 372 -20.72 1.42 -9.26
CA HIS A 372 -21.99 2.11 -9.12
C HIS A 372 -21.94 3.54 -9.73
N PRO A 373 -22.97 4.00 -10.47
CA PRO A 373 -22.94 5.28 -11.20
C PRO A 373 -22.74 6.54 -10.35
N LEU A 374 -23.07 6.49 -9.05
CA LEU A 374 -22.83 7.60 -8.12
C LEU A 374 -21.34 7.82 -7.83
N LEU A 375 -20.53 6.77 -7.86
CA LEU A 375 -19.08 6.90 -7.75
C LEU A 375 -18.49 7.20 -9.13
N ARG A 376 -17.42 8.00 -9.15
CA ARG A 376 -16.71 8.39 -10.38
C ARG A 376 -15.20 8.24 -10.16
N PRO A 377 -14.43 7.87 -11.20
CA PRO A 377 -12.97 7.87 -11.11
C PRO A 377 -12.47 9.26 -10.70
N GLY A 378 -11.36 9.29 -9.96
CA GLY A 378 -10.78 10.53 -9.45
C GLY A 378 -11.41 11.05 -8.15
N MET A 379 -12.56 10.52 -7.69
CA MET A 379 -13.12 10.90 -6.38
C MET A 379 -12.14 10.60 -5.24
N SER A 380 -11.98 11.52 -4.30
CA SER A 380 -11.35 11.27 -3.01
C SER A 380 -12.29 10.48 -2.08
N ARG A 381 -11.72 9.91 -1.00
CA ARG A 381 -12.49 9.22 0.04
C ARG A 381 -13.57 10.13 0.64
N ALA A 382 -13.24 11.40 0.89
CA ALA A 382 -14.17 12.38 1.45
C ALA A 382 -15.36 12.70 0.52
N GLU A 383 -15.15 12.69 -0.79
CA GLU A 383 -16.23 12.90 -1.79
C GLU A 383 -17.11 11.66 -1.94
N ALA A 384 -16.52 10.45 -1.90
CA ALA A 384 -17.25 9.20 -2.05
C ALA A 384 -18.02 8.79 -0.78
N ALA A 385 -17.44 8.98 0.41
CA ALA A 385 -18.00 8.55 1.71
C ALA A 385 -19.49 8.88 1.93
N PRO A 386 -19.99 10.12 1.70
CA PRO A 386 -21.41 10.43 1.89
C PRO A 386 -22.34 9.75 0.87
N LEU A 387 -21.81 9.23 -0.25
CA LEU A 387 -22.59 8.54 -1.29
C LEU A 387 -22.75 7.05 -1.00
N LEU A 388 -21.82 6.43 -0.26
CA LEU A 388 -21.77 4.97 -0.04
C LEU A 388 -23.06 4.38 0.57
N PRO A 389 -23.77 5.02 1.52
CA PRO A 389 -25.05 4.50 2.02
C PRO A 389 -26.13 4.43 0.93
N ALA A 390 -26.16 5.41 0.01
CA ALA A 390 -27.11 5.45 -1.10
C ALA A 390 -26.77 4.42 -2.20
N VAL A 391 -25.47 4.30 -2.52
CA VAL A 391 -24.91 3.24 -3.40
C VAL A 391 -25.36 1.86 -2.91
N LEU A 392 -25.10 1.55 -1.64
CA LEU A 392 -25.40 0.24 -1.08
C LEU A 392 -26.91 -0.02 -1.01
N ALA A 393 -27.72 0.98 -0.67
CA ALA A 393 -29.18 0.88 -0.65
C ALA A 393 -29.81 0.65 -2.04
N ASP A 394 -29.15 1.02 -3.14
CA ASP A 394 -29.59 0.71 -4.51
C ASP A 394 -29.18 -0.72 -4.91
N ILE A 395 -27.91 -1.07 -4.70
CA ILE A 395 -27.34 -2.42 -4.92
C ILE A 395 -28.18 -3.50 -4.22
N ARG A 396 -28.58 -3.26 -2.96
CA ARG A 396 -29.44 -4.16 -2.16
C ARG A 396 -30.87 -4.32 -2.71
N LYS A 397 -31.36 -3.39 -3.53
CA LYS A 397 -32.67 -3.47 -4.21
C LYS A 397 -32.61 -4.12 -5.59
N GLY A 398 -31.44 -4.58 -6.02
CA GLY A 398 -31.21 -5.08 -7.38
C GLY A 398 -30.84 -3.98 -8.38
N GLY A 399 -30.52 -2.77 -7.92
CA GLY A 399 -29.70 -1.83 -8.67
C GLY A 399 -28.34 -2.45 -9.01
N ARG A 400 -27.62 -1.92 -10.01
CA ARG A 400 -26.35 -2.53 -10.46
C ARG A 400 -25.24 -2.27 -9.45
#